data_AF-A0A1J3F2N5-F1
#
_entry.id   AF-A0A1J3F2N5-F1
#
_cell.length_a   1.000
_cell.length_b   1.000
_cell.length_c   1.000
_cell.angle_alpha   90.00
_cell.angle_beta   90.00
_cell.angle_gamma   90.00
#
_symmetry.space_group_name_H-M   'P 1'
#
loop_
_entity.id
_entity.type
_entity.pdbx_description
1 polymer ?
#
loop_
_entity_poly.entity_id
_entity_poly.type
_entity_poly.pdbx_seq_one_letter_code
_entity_poly.pdbx_strand_id
1 'polypeptide(L)'
;MVGEVTSGGRIRQAFPGTKDLTSTEGSEYGPVEFTREDVDALLHERIKYKSKYNYKERCENTMDYVKRLRLCIRWFQELELDYAFEQEKLKNAMELNEKHCSDLEVSLKEKEVELNMVIEELRKNFTSVQLQLAKEQSEKSAANDSLGKEKEA
;
A
#
# COMPACT_ATOMS: atom_id res chain seq x y z
N MET A 1 -26.00 45.66 2.02
CA MET A 1 -25.93 46.10 3.42
C MET A 1 -25.69 44.86 4.25
N VAL A 2 -24.61 44.85 5.04
CA VAL A 2 -24.25 43.84 6.07
C VAL A 2 -23.89 42.45 5.51
N GLY A 3 -22.74 41.84 5.79
CA GLY A 3 -21.67 42.20 6.71
C GLY A 3 -20.47 41.27 6.50
N GLU A 4 -19.36 41.82 6.93
CA GLU A 4 -17.99 41.33 6.94
C GLU A 4 -17.82 40.08 7.82
N VAL A 5 -17.10 39.07 7.34
CA VAL A 5 -16.38 38.11 8.19
C VAL A 5 -14.95 38.04 7.70
N THR A 6 -14.12 38.83 8.37
CA THR A 6 -12.68 38.63 8.44
C THR A 6 -12.41 37.39 9.29
N SER A 7 -11.70 36.41 8.74
CA SER A 7 -10.96 35.47 9.57
C SER A 7 -9.62 35.18 8.91
N GLY A 8 -8.60 35.81 9.47
CA GLY A 8 -7.23 35.64 9.08
C GLY A 8 -6.75 34.24 9.48
N GLY A 9 -6.47 33.42 8.47
CA GLY A 9 -5.69 32.20 8.60
C GLY A 9 -4.42 32.33 7.78
N ARG A 10 -3.44 33.13 8.24
CA ARG A 10 -2.09 33.07 7.66
C ARG A 10 -1.48 31.72 8.06
N ILE A 11 -1.48 30.85 7.07
CA ILE A 11 -0.67 29.64 6.89
C ILE A 11 0.64 29.79 7.67
N ARG A 12 0.85 28.94 8.70
CA ARG A 12 2.18 28.77 9.29
C ARG A 12 3.06 28.16 8.21
N GLN A 13 3.92 29.01 7.67
CA GLN A 13 4.99 28.63 6.77
C GLN A 13 5.91 27.61 7.45
N ALA A 14 6.35 26.67 6.63
CA ALA A 14 7.28 25.59 6.85
C ALA A 14 8.39 25.88 7.87
N PHE A 15 8.69 24.87 8.68
CA PHE A 15 9.92 24.78 9.45
C PHE A 15 11.13 25.03 8.53
N PRO A 16 11.96 26.05 8.80
CA PRO A 16 13.13 26.30 7.99
C PRO A 16 14.21 25.29 8.38
N GLY A 17 14.65 24.54 7.37
CA GLY A 17 15.98 23.97 7.26
C GLY A 17 16.38 23.01 8.37
N THR A 18 16.41 21.73 8.03
CA THR A 18 17.55 20.88 8.38
C THR A 18 18.83 21.69 8.17
N LYS A 19 19.28 22.37 9.23
CA LYS A 19 20.64 22.89 9.29
C LYS A 19 21.52 21.67 9.20
N ASP A 20 22.28 21.62 8.12
CA ASP A 20 23.45 20.78 7.93
C ASP A 20 24.19 20.62 9.26
N LEU A 21 23.93 19.50 9.94
CA LEU A 21 24.81 18.95 10.96
C LEU A 21 25.72 17.89 10.33
N THR A 22 25.93 17.97 9.01
CA THR A 22 27.08 17.40 8.33
C THR A 22 28.29 18.28 8.61
N SER A 23 28.71 18.33 9.88
CA SER A 23 30.11 18.60 10.19
C SER A 23 30.92 17.40 9.67
N THR A 24 31.19 17.40 8.37
CA THR A 24 32.10 16.49 7.68
C THR A 24 33.56 16.90 7.93
N GLU A 25 33.87 17.32 9.15
CA GLU A 25 35.24 17.55 9.59
C GLU A 25 35.62 16.45 10.57
N GLY A 26 36.21 15.38 10.03
CA GLY A 26 36.96 14.37 10.80
C GLY A 26 36.41 12.95 10.82
N SER A 27 35.76 12.46 9.75
CA SER A 27 35.43 11.02 9.67
C SER A 27 36.64 10.21 9.22
N GLU A 28 37.53 9.91 10.15
CA GLU A 28 38.63 8.94 9.99
C GLU A 28 38.12 7.49 9.86
N TYR A 29 36.82 7.28 10.03
CA TYR A 29 36.10 6.04 9.82
C TYR A 29 35.11 6.25 8.66
N GLY A 30 35.18 5.42 7.62
CA GLY A 30 34.28 5.47 6.45
C GLY A 30 32.82 5.11 6.79
N PRO A 31 31.96 4.80 5.82
CA PRO A 31 30.63 4.26 6.13
C PRO A 31 30.79 2.97 6.95
N VAL A 32 30.41 3.03 8.23
CA VAL A 32 30.51 1.93 9.18
C VAL A 32 29.15 1.26 9.27
N GLU A 33 29.12 -0.05 9.03
CA GLU A 33 27.97 -0.89 9.29
C GLU A 33 28.20 -1.62 10.61
N PHE A 34 27.28 -1.47 11.57
CA PHE A 34 27.36 -2.17 12.86
C PHE A 34 26.51 -3.43 12.82
N THR A 35 27.04 -4.52 13.36
CA THR A 35 26.23 -5.69 13.72
C THR A 35 25.70 -5.55 15.15
N ARG A 36 24.72 -6.38 15.52
CA ARG A 36 24.23 -6.43 16.90
C ARG A 36 25.36 -6.78 17.87
N GLU A 37 26.24 -7.67 17.46
CA GLU A 37 27.40 -8.12 18.21
C GLU A 37 28.42 -7.00 18.40
N ASP A 38 28.65 -6.16 17.39
CA ASP A 38 29.54 -4.99 17.50
C ASP A 38 29.03 -3.97 18.51
N VAL A 39 27.71 -3.71 18.49
CA VAL A 39 27.07 -2.80 19.45
C VAL A 39 27.17 -3.36 20.86
N ASP A 40 26.90 -4.65 21.03
CA ASP A 40 26.99 -5.32 22.33
C ASP A 40 28.42 -5.28 22.89
N ALA A 41 29.42 -5.56 22.05
CA ALA A 41 30.83 -5.49 22.41
C ALA A 41 31.23 -4.05 22.81
N LEU A 42 30.77 -3.04 22.06
CA LEU A 42 31.01 -1.63 22.36
C LEU A 42 30.41 -1.24 23.71
N LEU A 43 29.15 -1.63 23.99
CA LEU A 43 28.50 -1.31 25.26
C LEU A 43 29.15 -1.99 26.48
N HIS A 44 29.75 -3.17 26.28
CA HIS A 44 30.41 -3.93 27.34
C HIS A 44 31.92 -3.63 27.47
N GLU A 45 32.46 -2.71 26.67
CA GLU A 45 33.87 -2.37 26.70
C GLU A 45 34.26 -1.70 28.03
N ARG A 46 35.11 -2.38 28.80
CA ARG A 46 35.71 -1.80 30.00
C ARG A 46 37.05 -1.17 29.63
N ILE A 47 37.14 0.16 29.72
CA ILE A 47 38.39 0.88 29.48
C ILE A 47 39.44 0.41 30.51
N LYS A 48 40.44 -0.34 30.04
CA LYS A 48 41.53 -0.85 30.87
C LYS A 48 42.66 0.18 30.91
N TYR A 49 43.21 0.43 32.09
CA TYR A 49 44.33 1.34 32.29
C TYR A 49 45.50 0.59 32.92
N LYS A 50 46.71 0.74 32.36
CA LYS A 50 47.92 0.13 32.93
C LYS A 50 48.34 0.79 34.26
N SER A 51 48.05 2.08 34.43
CA SER A 51 48.29 2.83 35.66
C SER A 51 47.16 3.82 35.92
N LYS A 52 46.59 3.80 37.13
CA LYS A 52 45.54 4.72 37.57
C LYS A 52 45.96 6.20 37.58
N TYR A 53 47.26 6.48 37.45
CA TYR A 53 47.83 7.82 37.50
C TYR A 53 48.15 8.42 36.12
N ASN A 54 48.04 7.66 35.03
CA ASN A 54 48.26 8.18 33.68
C ASN A 54 47.00 8.88 33.13
N TYR A 55 46.78 10.12 33.54
CA TYR A 55 45.59 10.89 33.16
C TYR A 55 45.46 11.08 31.63
N LYS A 56 46.57 11.27 30.92
CA LYS A 56 46.56 11.48 29.47
C LYS A 56 45.99 10.27 28.71
N GLU A 57 46.51 9.08 29.00
CA GLU A 57 46.03 7.82 28.41
C GLU A 57 44.55 7.56 28.75
N ARG A 58 44.11 7.91 29.98
CA ARG A 58 42.69 7.80 30.36
C ARG A 58 41.79 8.70 29.52
N CYS A 59 42.19 9.95 29.31
CA CYS A 59 41.45 10.90 28.49
C CYS A 59 41.39 10.46 27.03
N GLU A 60 42.51 9.99 26.46
CA GLU A 60 42.57 9.50 25.08
C GLU A 60 41.67 8.29 24.87
N ASN A 61 41.72 7.29 25.76
CA ASN A 61 40.86 6.10 25.65
C ASN A 61 39.37 6.44 25.84
N THR A 62 39.04 7.37 26.75
CA THR A 62 37.65 7.82 26.93
C THR A 62 37.17 8.58 25.68
N MET A 63 38.03 9.41 25.09
CA MET A 63 37.71 10.15 23.88
C MET A 63 37.45 9.22 22.69
N ASP A 64 38.29 8.20 22.51
CA ASP A 64 38.10 7.18 21.47
C ASP A 64 36.79 6.40 21.66
N TYR A 65 36.53 5.93 22.88
CA TYR A 65 35.29 5.25 23.22
C TYR A 65 34.05 6.11 22.93
N VAL A 66 34.08 7.39 23.31
CA VAL A 66 33.01 8.35 23.02
C VAL A 66 32.84 8.56 21.51
N LYS A 67 33.93 8.61 20.73
CA LYS A 67 33.84 8.72 19.26
C LYS A 67 33.13 7.50 18.66
N ARG A 68 33.49 6.29 19.09
CA ARG A 68 32.87 5.04 18.62
C ARG A 68 31.40 4.95 18.99
N LEU A 69 31.02 5.33 20.21
CA LEU A 69 29.60 5.45 20.59
C LEU A 69 28.83 6.44 19.73
N ARG A 70 29.41 7.61 19.43
CA ARG A 70 28.76 8.61 18.56
C ARG A 70 28.58 8.13 17.12
N LEU A 71 29.49 7.29 16.62
CA LEU A 71 29.34 6.66 15.31
C LEU A 71 28.22 5.62 15.32
N CYS A 72 28.17 4.76 16.34
CA CYS A 72 27.10 3.78 16.53
C CYS A 72 25.72 4.45 16.63
N ILE A 73 25.59 5.55 17.39
CA ILE A 73 24.33 6.31 17.48
C ILE A 73 23.91 6.86 16.11
N ARG A 74 24.84 7.45 15.35
CA ARG A 74 24.53 7.99 14.02
C ARG A 74 24.09 6.90 13.05
N TRP A 75 24.79 5.77 13.05
CA TRP A 75 24.40 4.61 12.25
C TRP A 75 22.99 4.11 12.60
N PHE A 76 22.65 4.01 13.89
CA PHE A 76 21.29 3.64 14.30
C PHE A 76 20.24 4.66 13.83
N GLN A 77 20.54 5.95 13.90
CA GLN A 77 19.61 6.99 13.44
C GLN A 77 19.36 6.92 11.93
N GLU A 78 20.41 6.66 11.13
CA GLU A 78 20.28 6.45 9.69
C GLU A 78 19.47 5.19 9.38
N LEU A 79 19.75 4.09 10.09
CA LEU A 79 19.03 2.83 9.94
C LEU A 79 17.54 2.96 10.32
N GLU A 80 17.22 3.69 11.39
CA GLU A 80 15.84 3.98 11.79
C GLU A 80 15.08 4.77 10.72
N LEU A 81 15.75 5.73 10.06
CA LEU A 81 15.16 6.49 8.95
C LEU A 81 14.89 5.60 7.74
N ASP A 82 15.84 4.72 7.38
CA ASP A 82 15.68 3.77 6.28
C ASP A 82 14.53 2.80 6.53
N TYR A 83 14.41 2.28 7.76
CA TYR A 83 13.28 1.42 8.12
C TYR A 83 11.95 2.17 8.10
N ALA A 84 11.90 3.41 8.60
CA ALA A 84 10.68 4.21 8.54
C ALA A 84 10.25 4.48 7.09
N PHE A 85 11.21 4.75 6.21
CA PHE A 85 10.97 4.94 4.78
C PHE A 85 10.43 3.67 4.11
N GLU A 86 11.07 2.51 4.33
CA GLU A 86 10.61 1.26 3.73
C GLU A 86 9.26 0.83 4.32
N GLN A 87 9.01 1.07 5.61
CA GLN A 87 7.71 0.82 6.22
C GLN A 87 6.59 1.64 5.54
N GLU A 88 6.83 2.94 5.32
CA GLU A 88 5.87 3.81 4.64
C GLU A 88 5.66 3.40 3.18
N LYS A 89 6.73 3.01 2.47
CA LYS A 89 6.63 2.47 1.10
C LYS A 89 5.78 1.19 1.04
N LEU A 90 6.02 0.25 1.95
CA LEU A 90 5.24 -1.00 2.05
C LEU A 90 3.78 -0.73 2.38
N LYS A 91 3.52 0.20 3.30
CA LYS A 91 2.16 0.63 3.66
C LYS A 91 1.42 1.22 2.46
N ASN A 92 2.04 2.15 1.73
CA ASN A 92 1.45 2.73 0.52
C ASN A 92 1.16 1.67 -0.55
N ALA A 93 2.06 0.69 -0.74
CA ALA A 93 1.83 -0.41 -1.67
C ALA A 93 0.65 -1.30 -1.25
N MET A 94 0.50 -1.55 0.06
CA MET A 94 -0.63 -2.30 0.61
C MET A 94 -1.95 -1.57 0.39
N GLU A 95 -2.03 -0.27 0.73
CA GLU A 95 -3.23 0.55 0.54
C GLU A 95 -3.65 0.63 -0.93
N LEU A 96 -2.68 0.76 -1.84
CA LEU A 96 -2.96 0.76 -3.29
C LEU A 96 -3.54 -0.59 -3.75
N ASN A 97 -2.98 -1.70 -3.27
CA ASN A 97 -3.45 -3.03 -3.64
C ASN A 97 -4.82 -3.34 -3.05
N GLU A 98 -5.08 -2.95 -1.80
CA GLU A 98 -6.41 -3.08 -1.16
C GLU A 98 -7.47 -2.31 -1.93
N LYS A 99 -7.17 -1.08 -2.36
CA LYS A 99 -8.05 -0.29 -3.21
C LYS A 99 -8.31 -0.98 -4.55
N HIS A 100 -7.26 -1.45 -5.23
CA HIS A 100 -7.41 -2.16 -6.50
C HIS A 100 -8.26 -3.43 -6.38
N CYS A 101 -8.06 -4.22 -5.32
CA CYS A 101 -8.89 -5.39 -5.04
C CYS A 101 -10.36 -5.01 -4.80
N SER A 102 -10.61 -3.93 -4.05
CA SER A 102 -11.96 -3.43 -3.78
C SER A 102 -12.65 -2.96 -5.07
N ASP A 103 -11.94 -2.20 -5.91
CA ASP A 103 -12.43 -1.72 -7.20
C ASP A 103 -12.77 -2.89 -8.14
N LEU A 104 -11.91 -3.93 -8.18
CA LEU A 104 -12.17 -5.15 -8.95
C LEU A 104 -13.38 -5.92 -8.42
N GLU A 105 -13.54 -6.06 -7.11
CA GLU A 105 -14.67 -6.75 -6.51
C GLU A 105 -16.01 -6.07 -6.88
N VAL A 106 -16.05 -4.74 -6.84
CA VAL A 106 -17.22 -3.96 -7.29
C VAL A 106 -17.48 -4.19 -8.77
N SER A 107 -16.46 -4.07 -9.62
CA SER A 107 -16.61 -4.28 -11.07
C SER A 107 -17.10 -5.69 -11.41
N LEU A 108 -16.62 -6.72 -10.71
CA LEU A 108 -17.07 -8.10 -10.91
C LEU A 108 -18.53 -8.29 -10.48
N LYS A 109 -18.96 -7.68 -9.37
CA LYS A 109 -20.37 -7.71 -8.93
C LYS A 109 -21.29 -7.02 -9.93
N GLU A 110 -20.88 -5.87 -10.47
CA GLU A 110 -21.64 -5.18 -11.52
C GLU A 110 -21.79 -6.07 -12.77
N LYS A 111 -20.70 -6.73 -13.19
CA LYS A 111 -20.72 -7.67 -14.31
C LYS A 111 -21.58 -8.90 -14.05
N GLU A 112 -21.57 -9.43 -12.83
CA GLU A 112 -22.45 -10.53 -12.42
C GLU A 112 -23.92 -10.12 -12.55
N VAL A 113 -24.29 -8.93 -12.07
CA VAL A 113 -25.65 -8.39 -12.19
C VAL A 113 -26.04 -8.23 -13.66
N GLU A 114 -25.17 -7.63 -14.49
CA GLU A 114 -25.40 -7.45 -15.93
C GLU A 114 -25.63 -8.80 -16.63
N LEU A 115 -24.78 -9.80 -16.38
CA LEU A 115 -24.92 -11.13 -16.96
C LEU A 115 -26.20 -11.83 -16.51
N ASN A 116 -26.58 -11.71 -15.24
CA ASN A 116 -27.83 -12.27 -14.73
C ASN A 116 -29.06 -11.64 -15.41
N MET A 117 -29.05 -10.31 -15.63
CA MET A 117 -30.12 -9.64 -16.37
C MET A 117 -30.24 -10.16 -17.81
N VAL A 118 -29.11 -10.33 -18.51
CA VAL A 118 -29.09 -10.89 -19.87
C VAL A 118 -29.63 -12.32 -19.88
N ILE A 119 -29.25 -13.15 -18.90
CA ILE A 119 -29.75 -14.52 -18.78
C ILE A 119 -31.28 -14.54 -18.59
N GLU A 120 -31.82 -13.66 -17.75
CA GLU A 120 -33.26 -13.54 -17.53
C GLU A 120 -34.01 -13.11 -18.78
N GLU A 121 -33.49 -12.12 -19.51
CA GLU A 121 -34.07 -11.66 -20.77
C GLU A 121 -34.06 -12.77 -21.83
N LEU A 122 -32.93 -13.48 -21.97
CA LEU A 122 -32.82 -14.61 -22.91
C LEU A 122 -33.80 -15.74 -22.56
N ARG A 123 -33.97 -16.06 -21.28
CA ARG A 123 -34.96 -17.07 -20.82
C ARG A 123 -36.39 -16.65 -21.16
N LYS A 124 -36.73 -15.38 -20.97
CA LYS A 124 -38.04 -14.82 -21.32
C LYS A 124 -38.29 -14.89 -22.83
N ASN A 125 -37.31 -14.47 -23.62
CA ASN A 125 -37.38 -14.51 -25.08
C ASN A 125 -37.51 -15.94 -25.60
N PHE A 126 -36.72 -16.86 -25.05
CA PHE A 126 -36.79 -18.29 -25.39
C PHE A 126 -38.18 -18.88 -25.11
N THR A 127 -38.75 -18.60 -23.94
CA THR A 127 -40.11 -19.05 -23.58
C THR A 127 -41.16 -18.45 -24.54
N SER A 128 -41.02 -17.16 -24.89
CA SER A 128 -41.93 -16.50 -25.83
C SER A 128 -41.90 -17.14 -27.22
N VAL A 129 -40.71 -17.43 -27.74
CA VAL A 129 -40.53 -18.08 -29.04
C VAL A 129 -41.04 -19.52 -29.01
N GLN A 130 -40.81 -20.28 -27.93
CA GLN A 130 -41.37 -21.62 -27.77
C GLN A 130 -42.90 -21.62 -27.80
N LEU A 131 -43.53 -20.65 -27.12
CA LEU A 131 -44.99 -20.51 -27.10
C LEU A 131 -45.53 -20.19 -28.50
N GLN A 132 -44.91 -19.25 -29.21
CA GLN A 132 -45.30 -18.93 -30.59
C GLN A 132 -45.14 -20.13 -31.53
N LEU A 133 -44.02 -20.86 -31.42
CA LEU A 133 -43.79 -22.05 -32.22
C LEU A 133 -44.86 -23.12 -31.98
N ALA A 134 -45.22 -23.38 -30.72
CA ALA A 134 -46.26 -24.35 -30.38
C ALA A 134 -47.64 -23.93 -30.92
N LYS A 135 -47.97 -22.64 -30.84
CA LYS A 135 -49.19 -22.07 -31.41
C LYS A 135 -49.25 -22.28 -32.93
N GLU A 136 -48.20 -21.87 -33.64
CA GLU A 136 -48.10 -22.03 -35.11
C GLU A 136 -48.15 -23.50 -35.54
N GLN A 137 -47.52 -24.41 -34.79
CA GLN A 137 -47.59 -25.85 -35.04
C GLN A 137 -49.03 -26.39 -34.90
N SER A 138 -49.75 -25.95 -33.86
CA SER A 138 -51.15 -26.33 -33.65
C SER A 138 -52.06 -25.78 -34.75
N GLU A 139 -51.90 -24.51 -35.12
CA GLU A 139 -52.68 -23.85 -36.18
C GLU A 139 -52.43 -24.51 -37.55
N LYS A 140 -51.17 -24.85 -37.86
CA LYS A 140 -50.80 -25.62 -39.05
C LYS A 140 -51.46 -27.00 -39.07
N SER A 141 -51.46 -27.73 -37.96
CA SER A 141 -52.12 -29.04 -37.88
C SER A 141 -53.63 -28.92 -38.15
N ALA A 142 -54.29 -27.95 -37.52
CA ALA A 142 -55.72 -27.71 -37.70
C ALA A 142 -56.08 -27.32 -39.14
N ALA A 143 -55.25 -26.51 -39.80
CA ALA A 143 -55.43 -26.15 -41.21
C ALA A 143 -55.29 -27.38 -42.13
N ASN A 144 -54.30 -28.25 -41.88
CA ASN A 144 -54.11 -29.49 -42.63
C ASN A 144 -55.30 -30.45 -42.46
N ASP A 145 -55.80 -30.61 -41.24
CA ASP A 145 -56.95 -31.46 -40.95
C ASP A 145 -58.22 -30.94 -41.65
N SER A 146 -58.39 -29.61 -41.69
CA SER A 146 -59.52 -28.97 -42.39
C SER A 146 -59.44 -29.16 -43.90
N LEU A 147 -58.25 -28.96 -44.48
CA LEU A 147 -57.99 -29.22 -45.91
C LEU A 147 -58.21 -30.69 -46.28
N GLY A 148 -57.84 -31.62 -45.40
CA GLY A 148 -58.08 -33.05 -45.59
C GLY A 148 -59.57 -33.37 -45.71
N LYS A 149 -60.38 -32.84 -44.78
CA LYS A 149 -61.85 -33.00 -44.79
C LYS A 149 -62.49 -32.43 -46.05
N GLU A 150 -62.03 -31.27 -46.53
CA GLU A 150 -62.55 -30.66 -47.77
C GLU A 150 -62.23 -31.48 -49.03
N LYS A 151 -61.12 -32.22 -49.05
CA LYS A 151 -60.74 -33.08 -50.19
C LYS A 151 -61.50 -34.41 -50.23
N GLU A 152 -62.06 -34.83 -49.11
CA GLU A 152 -62.80 -36.11 -48.99
C GLU A 152 -64.32 -35.95 -49.18
N ALA A 153 -64.82 -34.71 -49.28
CA ALA A 153 -66.23 -34.36 -49.53
C ALA A 153 -66.52 -34.21 -51.03
#